data_AF-A0A017SV63-F1
#
_entry.id   AF-A0A017SV63-F1
#
_cell.length_a   1.000
_cell.length_b   1.000
_cell.length_c   1.000
_cell.angle_alpha   90.00
_cell.angle_beta   90.00
_cell.angle_gamma   90.00
#
_symmetry.space_group_name_H-M   'P 1'
#
loop_
_entity.id
_entity.type
_entity.pdbx_description
1 polymer ?
#
loop_
_entity_poly.entity_id
_entity_poly.type
_entity_poly.pdbx_seq_one_letter_code
_entity_poly.pdbx_strand_id
1 'polypeptide(L)'
;MSKQRRRDEHILAERLADAAGFEMYRFVSDTDETQRATLALQPIVETRQVNYALWRAPRDVSAAGAVGAVGAAGALSAPEDAEVDPVATGSLKGRVATWDDDAREDVLRRVVYRHEEDLGFDDEHLDVLLGDDDEDEDEDDASDEDGEDDGDEDDVDSDEDENDGDDDT
;
A
#
# COMPACT_ATOMS: atom_id res chain seq x y z
N MET A 1 -5.27 32.90 4.91
CA MET A 1 -4.03 32.10 5.12
C MET A 1 -4.49 30.85 5.84
N SER A 2 -4.56 29.65 5.25
CA SER A 2 -3.41 28.75 5.06
C SER A 2 -3.74 27.52 4.18
N LYS A 3 -4.51 27.66 3.10
CA LYS A 3 -4.80 26.51 2.20
C LYS A 3 -3.57 25.98 1.45
N GLN A 4 -2.48 26.74 1.41
CA GLN A 4 -1.29 26.42 0.63
C GLN A 4 -0.39 25.35 1.28
N ARG A 5 -0.44 25.14 2.60
CA ARG A 5 0.52 24.27 3.32
C ARG A 5 0.12 22.79 3.40
N ARG A 6 -1.00 22.39 2.80
CA ARG A 6 -1.45 20.98 2.78
C ARG A 6 -1.14 20.24 1.48
N ARG A 7 -0.50 20.91 0.52
CA ARG A 7 -0.20 20.37 -0.82
C ARG A 7 1.21 19.83 -0.97
N ASP A 8 1.96 19.74 0.12
CA ASP A 8 3.30 19.15 0.14
C ASP A 8 3.37 18.05 1.22
N GLU A 9 2.22 17.65 1.78
CA GLU A 9 2.12 16.65 2.84
C GLU A 9 1.90 15.29 2.18
N HIS A 10 2.88 14.40 2.31
CA HIS A 10 2.79 13.01 1.88
C HIS A 10 2.10 12.17 2.95
N ILE A 11 1.19 11.30 2.52
CA ILE A 11 0.43 10.41 3.39
C ILE A 11 0.82 8.97 3.09
N LEU A 12 1.28 8.26 4.12
CA LEU A 12 1.58 6.85 4.06
C LEU A 12 0.31 6.03 4.32
N ALA A 13 0.01 5.07 3.44
CA ALA A 13 -0.97 4.01 3.70
C ALA A 13 -0.25 2.78 4.22
N GLU A 14 -0.38 2.51 5.52
CA GLU A 14 0.26 1.38 6.18
C GLU A 14 -0.76 0.29 6.48
N ARG A 15 -0.44 -0.95 6.12
CA ARG A 15 -1.25 -2.12 6.48
C ARG A 15 -1.10 -2.41 7.98
N LEU A 16 -2.24 -2.59 8.66
CA LEU A 16 -2.29 -2.84 10.10
C LEU A 16 -2.44 -4.32 10.43
N ALA A 17 -3.45 -4.96 9.83
CA ALA A 17 -3.84 -6.33 10.14
C ALA A 17 -4.90 -6.82 9.16
N ASP A 18 -5.02 -8.14 9.08
CA ASP A 18 -6.14 -8.81 8.45
C ASP A 18 -7.00 -9.47 9.53
N ALA A 19 -8.27 -9.07 9.61
CA ALA A 19 -9.19 -9.58 10.60
C ALA A 19 -10.57 -9.83 9.99
N ALA A 20 -11.10 -11.04 10.18
CA ALA A 20 -12.45 -11.41 9.74
C ALA A 20 -12.73 -11.16 8.24
N GLY A 21 -11.70 -11.30 7.39
CA GLY A 21 -11.80 -11.05 5.95
C GLY A 21 -11.75 -9.57 5.55
N PHE A 22 -11.37 -8.70 6.47
CA PHE A 22 -11.04 -7.30 6.19
C PHE A 22 -9.53 -7.09 6.31
N GLU A 23 -8.94 -6.46 5.30
CA GLU A 23 -7.61 -5.87 5.37
C GLU A 23 -7.74 -4.43 5.88
N MET A 24 -7.03 -4.10 6.95
CA MET A 24 -7.08 -2.77 7.56
C MET A 24 -5.83 -1.97 7.25
N TYR A 25 -6.04 -0.70 6.92
CA TYR A 25 -5.02 0.28 6.59
C TYR A 25 -5.19 1.52 7.46
N ARG A 26 -4.08 2.15 7.86
CA ARG A 26 -4.09 3.51 8.42
C ARG A 26 -3.40 4.46 7.46
N PHE A 27 -3.93 5.67 7.39
CA PHE A 27 -3.34 6.78 6.66
C PHE A 27 -2.64 7.71 7.65
N VAL A 28 -1.33 7.91 7.49
CA VAL A 28 -0.49 8.66 8.44
C VAL A 28 0.27 9.74 7.68
N SER A 29 0.34 10.95 8.25
CA SER A 29 1.23 12.00 7.72
C SER A 29 2.68 11.59 7.87
N ASP A 30 3.43 11.55 6.78
CA ASP A 30 4.88 11.30 6.83
C ASP A 30 5.62 12.43 7.60
N THR A 31 5.09 13.66 7.54
CA THR A 31 5.73 14.82 8.14
C THR A 31 5.63 14.86 9.67
N ASP A 32 4.49 14.44 10.20
CA ASP A 32 4.15 14.65 11.63
C ASP A 32 3.62 13.40 12.33
N GLU A 33 3.62 12.27 11.64
CA GLU A 33 3.17 10.95 12.12
C GLU A 33 1.72 10.95 12.64
N THR A 34 0.94 11.99 12.34
CA THR A 34 -0.46 12.04 12.75
C THR A 34 -1.31 11.16 11.85
N GLN A 35 -1.99 10.21 12.45
CA GLN A 35 -3.00 9.41 11.77
C GLN A 35 -4.17 10.30 11.31
N ARG A 36 -4.51 10.21 10.03
CA ARG A 36 -5.60 10.96 9.39
C ARG A 36 -6.88 10.15 9.31
N ALA A 37 -6.77 8.86 9.02
CA ALA A 37 -7.91 7.96 8.89
C ALA A 37 -7.50 6.48 8.99
N THR A 38 -8.51 5.62 9.15
CA THR A 38 -8.42 4.16 9.07
C THR A 38 -9.38 3.68 7.99
N LEU A 39 -8.95 2.73 7.18
CA LEU A 39 -9.73 2.13 6.11
C LEU A 39 -9.74 0.62 6.29
N ALA A 40 -10.91 0.02 6.24
CA ALA A 40 -11.06 -1.43 6.13
C ALA A 40 -11.54 -1.78 4.73
N LEU A 41 -10.87 -2.74 4.09
CA LEU A 41 -11.19 -3.27 2.77
C LEU A 41 -11.57 -4.74 2.90
N GLN A 42 -12.71 -5.13 2.34
CA GLN A 42 -13.12 -6.53 2.23
C GLN A 42 -13.23 -6.90 0.76
N PRO A 43 -12.23 -7.60 0.20
CA PRO A 43 -12.31 -8.11 -1.15
C PRO A 43 -13.30 -9.27 -1.24
N ILE A 44 -14.19 -9.21 -2.22
CA ILE A 44 -15.13 -10.28 -2.58
C ILE A 44 -14.79 -10.72 -4.01
N VAL A 45 -13.80 -11.60 -4.12
CA VAL A 45 -13.23 -12.08 -5.39
C VAL A 45 -14.30 -12.67 -6.31
N GLU A 46 -15.24 -13.43 -5.76
CA GLU A 46 -16.35 -14.05 -6.51
C GLU A 46 -17.19 -13.03 -7.30
N THR A 47 -17.36 -11.82 -6.75
CA THR A 47 -18.16 -10.76 -7.35
C THR A 47 -17.31 -9.63 -7.94
N ARG A 48 -15.97 -9.76 -7.89
CA ARG A 48 -15.00 -8.74 -8.31
C ARG A 48 -15.33 -7.37 -7.72
N GLN A 49 -15.62 -7.39 -6.42
CA GLN A 49 -16.06 -6.22 -5.68
C GLN A 49 -15.22 -6.09 -4.42
N VAL A 50 -14.96 -4.87 -4.00
CA VAL A 50 -14.35 -4.58 -2.70
C VAL A 50 -15.33 -3.72 -1.91
N ASN A 51 -15.75 -4.21 -0.76
CA ASN A 51 -16.47 -3.39 0.20
C ASN A 51 -15.45 -2.61 1.02
N TYR A 52 -15.79 -1.39 1.39
CA TYR A 52 -14.93 -0.59 2.25
C TYR A 52 -15.71 0.15 3.32
N ALA A 53 -15.02 0.42 4.42
CA ALA A 53 -15.46 1.29 5.49
C ALA A 53 -14.30 2.21 5.89
N LEU A 54 -14.57 3.51 5.97
CA LEU A 54 -13.58 4.54 6.27
C LEU A 54 -13.95 5.23 7.58
N TRP A 55 -12.97 5.38 8.47
CA TRP A 55 -13.09 6.11 9.73
C TRP A 55 -12.09 7.25 9.73
N ARG A 56 -12.55 8.45 10.11
CA ARG A 56 -11.65 9.58 10.28
C ARG A 56 -11.00 9.51 11.66
N ALA A 57 -9.70 9.75 11.73
CA ALA A 57 -9.05 9.95 13.02
C ALA A 57 -9.61 11.23 13.68
N PRO A 58 -9.91 11.22 14.99
CA PRO A 58 -10.35 12.43 15.67
C PRO A 58 -9.21 13.46 15.66
N ARG A 59 -9.53 14.71 15.31
CA ARG A 59 -8.54 15.80 15.15
C ARG A 59 -7.76 16.18 16.42
N ASP A 60 -8.10 15.58 17.56
CA ASP A 60 -7.56 15.88 18.89
C ASP A 60 -6.85 14.68 19.55
N VAL A 61 -6.64 13.55 18.85
CA VAL A 61 -5.84 12.45 19.41
C VAL A 61 -4.40 12.59 18.94
N SER A 62 -3.61 13.34 19.72
CA SER A 62 -2.15 13.12 19.76
C SER A 62 -1.90 11.75 20.39
N ALA A 63 -2.16 10.67 19.64
CA ALA A 63 -1.67 9.34 20.02
C ALA A 63 -0.24 9.21 19.50
N ALA A 64 0.66 9.91 20.18
CA ALA A 64 2.07 9.56 20.16
C ALA A 64 2.20 8.09 20.59
N GLY A 65 2.74 7.25 19.69
CA GLY A 65 3.32 5.94 19.98
C GLY A 65 2.37 4.85 20.46
N ALA A 66 1.89 4.01 19.55
CA ALA A 66 1.49 2.65 19.89
C ALA A 66 1.52 1.72 18.67
N VAL A 67 2.71 1.57 18.07
CA VAL A 67 3.07 0.29 17.45
C VAL A 67 3.66 -0.56 18.58
N GLY A 68 2.94 -1.60 19.01
CA GLY A 68 3.45 -2.65 19.89
C GLY A 68 3.28 -2.45 21.41
N ALA A 69 2.17 -2.93 21.98
CA ALA A 69 2.14 -3.53 23.33
C ALA A 69 0.82 -4.28 23.57
N VAL A 70 0.73 -5.51 23.06
CA VAL A 70 -0.15 -6.51 23.67
C VAL A 70 0.54 -6.95 24.98
N GLY A 71 0.18 -6.32 26.11
CA GLY A 71 0.79 -6.67 27.39
C GLY A 71 0.45 -5.76 28.57
N ALA A 72 -0.62 -6.13 29.28
CA ALA A 72 -0.83 -5.95 30.72
C ALA A 72 -1.08 -4.54 31.31
N ALA A 73 -2.36 -4.36 31.69
CA ALA A 73 -2.82 -3.75 32.93
C ALA A 73 -2.54 -2.26 33.17
N GLY A 74 -3.47 -1.43 32.71
CA GLY A 74 -3.58 -0.05 33.20
C GLY A 74 -4.44 0.84 32.32
N ALA A 75 -5.76 0.61 32.36
CA ALA A 75 -6.76 1.48 31.73
C ALA A 75 -6.66 1.65 30.21
N LEU A 76 -6.81 0.54 29.48
CA LEU A 76 -7.62 0.59 28.27
C LEU A 76 -9.07 0.83 28.73
N SER A 77 -9.41 2.07 29.04
CA SER A 77 -10.77 2.49 28.75
C SER A 77 -10.88 2.41 27.24
N ALA A 78 -11.35 1.26 26.76
CA ALA A 78 -12.17 1.25 25.57
C ALA A 78 -13.12 2.45 25.73
N PRO A 79 -13.34 3.27 24.69
CA PRO A 79 -14.56 4.05 24.67
C PRO A 79 -15.70 3.02 24.66
N GLU A 80 -16.13 2.58 25.85
CA GLU A 80 -17.42 1.99 26.07
C GLU A 80 -18.39 2.99 25.44
N ASP A 81 -19.15 2.58 24.42
CA ASP A 81 -20.17 3.43 23.77
C ASP A 81 -19.70 4.52 22.78
N ALA A 82 -18.58 4.33 22.09
CA ALA A 82 -18.43 4.96 20.78
C ALA A 82 -18.59 3.89 19.69
N GLU A 83 -19.84 3.59 19.34
CA GLU A 83 -20.16 3.12 17.98
C GLU A 83 -19.70 4.21 17.02
N VAL A 84 -18.40 4.26 16.72
CA VAL A 84 -17.86 5.19 15.72
C VAL A 84 -18.27 4.59 14.39
N ASP A 85 -19.47 4.95 13.95
CA ASP A 85 -19.92 4.64 12.62
C ASP A 85 -18.86 5.11 11.62
N PRO A 86 -18.53 4.29 10.62
CA PRO A 86 -17.66 4.72 9.54
C PRO A 86 -18.22 6.00 8.92
N VAL A 87 -17.34 6.99 8.71
CA VAL A 87 -17.70 8.25 8.05
C VAL A 87 -18.14 8.02 6.61
N ALA A 88 -17.65 6.94 6.00
CA ALA A 88 -18.13 6.46 4.73
C ALA A 88 -18.09 4.94 4.66
N THR A 89 -19.13 4.34 4.09
CA THR A 89 -19.12 2.96 3.62
C THR A 89 -19.41 2.93 2.14
N GLY A 90 -18.94 1.91 1.46
CA GLY A 90 -19.28 1.73 0.07
C GLY A 90 -18.75 0.45 -0.52
N SER A 91 -18.93 0.35 -1.83
CA SER A 91 -18.36 -0.71 -2.62
C SER A 91 -17.75 -0.14 -3.89
N LEU A 92 -16.64 -0.74 -4.29
CA LEU A 92 -15.99 -0.51 -5.57
C LEU A 92 -16.11 -1.78 -6.41
N LYS A 93 -16.67 -1.64 -7.60
CA LYS A 93 -16.68 -2.69 -8.62
C LYS A 93 -15.52 -2.43 -9.58
N GLY A 94 -14.71 -3.44 -9.83
CA GLY A 94 -13.48 -3.26 -10.59
C GLY A 94 -12.80 -4.59 -10.89
N ARG A 95 -11.77 -4.55 -11.75
CA ARG A 95 -11.07 -5.73 -12.31
C ARG A 95 -10.16 -6.43 -11.29
N VAL A 96 -10.65 -6.67 -10.08
CA VAL A 96 -9.98 -7.52 -9.12
C VAL A 96 -10.19 -8.96 -9.58
N ALA A 97 -9.42 -9.39 -10.58
CA ALA A 97 -9.33 -10.80 -10.96
C ALA A 97 -8.54 -11.57 -9.89
N THR A 98 -7.55 -10.89 -9.30
CA THR A 98 -6.68 -11.30 -8.22
C THR A 98 -6.64 -10.19 -7.18
N TRP A 99 -6.38 -10.53 -5.92
CA TRP A 99 -6.22 -9.57 -4.82
C TRP A 99 -4.75 -9.48 -4.42
N ASP A 100 -3.99 -8.97 -5.37
CA ASP A 100 -2.56 -8.67 -5.33
C ASP A 100 -2.33 -7.18 -5.01
N ASP A 101 -1.07 -6.79 -4.91
CA ASP A 101 -0.67 -5.46 -4.44
C ASP A 101 -1.09 -4.34 -5.38
N ASP A 102 -1.03 -4.56 -6.69
CA ASP A 102 -1.57 -3.62 -7.67
C ASP A 102 -3.07 -3.37 -7.46
N ALA A 103 -3.83 -4.43 -7.15
CA ALA A 103 -5.26 -4.33 -6.88
C ALA A 103 -5.55 -3.61 -5.54
N ARG A 104 -4.70 -3.81 -4.53
CA ARG A 104 -4.79 -3.09 -3.24
C ARG A 104 -4.52 -1.61 -3.46
N GLU A 105 -3.43 -1.26 -4.13
CA GLU A 105 -3.04 0.12 -4.40
C GLU A 105 -4.12 0.86 -5.23
N ASP A 106 -4.64 0.24 -6.30
CA ASP A 106 -5.73 0.82 -7.10
C ASP A 106 -6.96 1.12 -6.25
N VAL A 107 -7.34 0.19 -5.36
CA VAL A 107 -8.49 0.38 -4.48
C VAL A 107 -8.23 1.47 -3.45
N LEU A 108 -7.04 1.50 -2.83
CA LEU A 108 -6.66 2.52 -1.86
C LEU A 108 -6.73 3.91 -2.51
N ARG A 109 -6.08 4.11 -3.66
CA ARG A 109 -6.13 5.37 -4.40
C ARG A 109 -7.54 5.76 -4.78
N ARG A 110 -8.36 4.81 -5.23
CA ARG A 110 -9.75 5.10 -5.62
C ARG A 110 -10.66 5.47 -4.46
N VAL A 111 -10.46 4.86 -3.29
CA VAL A 111 -11.16 5.27 -2.06
C VAL A 111 -10.71 6.67 -1.65
N VAL A 112 -9.40 6.96 -1.67
CA VAL A 112 -8.87 8.29 -1.35
C VAL A 112 -9.39 9.35 -2.30
N TYR A 113 -9.28 9.15 -3.61
CA TYR A 113 -9.82 10.06 -4.63
C TYR A 113 -11.31 10.35 -4.41
N ARG A 114 -12.09 9.33 -4.02
CA ARG A 114 -13.54 9.51 -3.75
C ARG A 114 -13.82 10.38 -2.53
N HIS A 115 -12.93 10.38 -1.54
CA HIS A 115 -13.12 11.01 -0.22
C HIS A 115 -12.04 12.07 0.08
N GLU A 116 -11.41 12.63 -0.95
CA GLU A 116 -10.31 13.62 -0.81
C GLU A 116 -10.73 14.83 0.04
N GLU A 117 -11.98 15.26 -0.10
CA GLU A 117 -12.52 16.41 0.65
C GLU A 117 -12.67 16.11 2.14
N ASP A 118 -13.04 14.88 2.48
CA ASP A 118 -13.24 14.43 3.87
C ASP A 118 -11.90 14.15 4.57
N LEU A 119 -10.99 13.52 3.83
CA LEU A 119 -9.64 13.15 4.25
C LEU A 119 -8.74 14.38 4.38
N GLY A 120 -8.88 15.34 3.46
CA GLY A 120 -8.08 16.56 3.43
C GLY A 120 -6.70 16.40 2.79
N PHE A 121 -6.52 15.33 2.00
CA PHE A 121 -5.40 15.00 1.12
C PHE A 121 -5.97 14.26 -0.11
N ASP A 122 -5.25 14.31 -1.23
CA ASP A 122 -5.64 13.66 -2.50
C ASP A 122 -4.79 12.41 -2.78
N ASP A 123 -5.13 11.65 -3.83
CA ASP A 123 -4.45 10.39 -4.16
C ASP A 123 -3.04 10.57 -4.74
N GLU A 124 -2.72 11.75 -5.28
CA GLU A 124 -1.38 12.06 -5.80
C GLU A 124 -0.34 12.15 -4.67
N HIS A 125 -0.80 12.44 -3.44
CA HIS A 125 0.04 12.51 -2.24
C HIS A 125 -0.02 11.23 -1.38
N LEU A 126 -0.61 10.15 -1.91
CA LEU A 126 -0.72 8.87 -1.23
C LEU A 126 0.44 7.95 -1.62
N ASP A 127 1.32 7.67 -0.67
CA ASP A 127 2.36 6.66 -0.77
C ASP A 127 1.86 5.38 -0.09
N VAL A 128 1.80 4.28 -0.84
CA VAL A 128 1.24 3.03 -0.35
C VAL A 128 2.37 2.08 0.04
N LEU A 129 2.42 1.73 1.33
CA LEU A 129 3.37 0.77 1.87
C LEU A 129 2.64 -0.55 2.11
N LEU A 130 2.49 -1.32 1.04
CA LEU A 130 2.11 -2.73 1.13
C LEU A 130 3.41 -3.44 1.50
N GLY A 131 3.73 -3.44 2.80
CA GLY A 131 5.03 -3.88 3.31
C GLY A 131 5.53 -5.08 2.52
N ASP A 132 6.78 -4.98 2.05
CA ASP A 132 7.43 -6.05 1.31
C ASP A 132 7.10 -7.34 2.03
N ASP A 133 6.49 -8.30 1.32
CA ASP A 133 6.67 -9.69 1.70
C ASP A 133 8.15 -9.76 2.05
N ASP A 134 8.47 -10.15 3.28
CA ASP A 134 9.78 -10.71 3.58
C ASP A 134 9.89 -11.85 2.54
N GLU A 135 10.32 -11.53 1.31
CA GLU A 135 11.17 -12.39 0.54
C GLU A 135 12.23 -12.67 1.58
N ASP A 136 12.06 -13.83 2.21
CA ASP A 136 13.12 -14.54 2.86
C ASP A 136 14.28 -14.43 1.86
N GLU A 137 15.07 -13.37 2.00
CA GLU A 137 16.50 -13.37 1.80
C GLU A 137 16.99 -14.42 2.81
N ASP A 138 16.65 -15.67 2.51
CA ASP A 138 17.56 -16.77 2.64
C ASP A 138 18.78 -16.32 1.83
N GLU A 139 19.58 -15.45 2.46
CA GLU A 139 21.02 -15.35 2.35
C GLU A 139 21.63 -16.69 2.83
N ASP A 140 21.04 -17.81 2.41
CA ASP A 140 21.62 -19.13 2.53
C ASP A 140 22.60 -19.27 1.37
N ASP A 141 23.78 -18.75 1.68
CA ASP A 141 25.04 -19.40 1.38
C ASP A 141 25.53 -19.20 -0.05
N ALA A 142 26.26 -18.10 -0.21
CA ALA A 142 27.39 -18.04 -1.13
C ALA A 142 28.41 -19.14 -0.77
N SER A 143 28.10 -20.38 -1.12
CA SER A 143 29.07 -21.45 -1.29
C SER A 143 29.91 -21.13 -2.52
N ASP A 144 30.84 -20.23 -2.31
CA ASP A 144 31.98 -19.91 -3.15
C ASP A 144 32.97 -21.09 -3.05
N GLU A 145 32.68 -22.22 -3.71
CA GLU A 145 33.67 -23.30 -3.88
C GLU A 145 33.64 -23.86 -5.30
N ASP A 146 34.67 -23.42 -6.04
CA ASP A 146 35.45 -24.13 -7.04
C ASP A 146 34.83 -24.36 -8.41
N GLY A 147 35.29 -23.51 -9.33
CA GLY A 147 35.10 -23.65 -10.75
C GLY A 147 35.62 -24.98 -11.29
N GLU A 148 34.78 -25.62 -12.08
CA GLU A 148 35.23 -26.49 -13.15
C GLU A 148 34.89 -25.77 -14.46
N ASP A 149 35.93 -25.11 -14.96
CA ASP A 149 36.13 -24.73 -16.35
C ASP A 149 36.29 -26.02 -17.16
N ASP A 150 35.23 -26.45 -17.81
CA ASP A 150 35.28 -27.41 -18.90
C ASP A 150 34.55 -26.82 -20.11
N GLY A 151 35.34 -26.09 -20.88
CA GLY A 151 34.91 -25.44 -22.09
C GLY A 151 34.35 -26.38 -23.16
N ASP A 152 33.61 -25.75 -24.06
CA ASP A 152 33.37 -26.18 -25.45
C ASP A 152 32.92 -24.87 -26.13
N GLU A 153 33.83 -24.13 -26.76
CA GLU A 153 34.18 -24.29 -28.17
C GLU A 153 32.94 -24.40 -29.06
N ASP A 154 32.41 -23.27 -29.52
CA ASP A 154 31.83 -23.19 -30.86
C ASP A 154 31.91 -21.74 -31.38
N ASP A 155 33.01 -21.50 -32.09
CA ASP A 155 33.12 -20.53 -33.17
C ASP A 155 31.89 -20.60 -34.09
N VAL A 156 31.07 -19.55 -34.09
CA VAL A 156 30.29 -19.18 -35.27
C VAL A 156 30.49 -17.69 -35.57
N ASP A 157 31.55 -17.43 -36.33
CA ASP A 157 31.57 -16.34 -37.29
C ASP A 157 30.32 -16.43 -38.18
N SER A 158 29.53 -15.36 -38.21
CA SER A 158 28.71 -14.97 -39.36
C SER A 158 28.44 -13.48 -39.26
N ASP A 159 29.47 -12.75 -39.67
CA ASP A 159 29.43 -11.66 -40.67
C ASP A 159 28.05 -11.12 -41.11
N GLU A 160 28.04 -9.78 -41.24
CA GLU A 160 27.38 -9.00 -42.32
C GLU A 160 25.83 -8.97 -42.28
N ASP A 161 25.14 -7.83 -42.34
CA ASP A 161 25.35 -6.68 -43.21
C ASP A 161 24.60 -5.46 -42.67
N GLU A 162 25.14 -4.29 -42.99
CA GLU A 162 24.51 -2.98 -42.90
C GLU A 162 23.26 -2.92 -43.78
N ASN A 163 22.19 -2.26 -43.32
CA ASN A 163 21.25 -1.64 -44.25
C ASN A 163 20.65 -0.36 -43.66
N ASP A 164 21.31 0.75 -44.01
CA ASP A 164 20.73 2.08 -44.13
C ASP A 164 19.43 2.04 -44.96
N GLY A 165 18.43 2.80 -44.51
CA GLY A 165 17.15 2.87 -45.20
C GLY A 165 16.27 3.99 -44.70
N ASP A 166 16.73 5.22 -44.84
CA ASP A 166 15.86 6.37 -45.13
C ASP A 166 14.85 6.00 -46.24
N ASP A 167 13.55 6.21 -46.02
CA ASP A 167 12.61 6.56 -47.11
C ASP A 167 11.33 7.22 -46.55
N ASP A 168 11.21 8.52 -46.84
CA ASP A 168 10.02 9.30 -47.22
C ASP A 168 8.61 8.73 -46.92
N THR A 169 7.82 9.43 -46.10
CA THR A 169 6.57 10.17 -46.49
C THR A 169 5.79 10.75 -45.31
#